data_AF-A0A381SYA4-F1
#
_entry.id   AF-A0A381SYA4-F1
#
_cell.length_a   1.000
_cell.length_b   1.000
_cell.length_c   1.000
_cell.angle_alpha   90.00
_cell.angle_beta   90.00
_cell.angle_gamma   90.00
#
_symmetry.space_group_name_H-M   'P 1'
#
loop_
_entity.id
_entity.type
_entity.pdbx_description
1 polymer ?
#
loop_
_entity_poly.entity_id
_entity_poly.type
_entity_poly.pdbx_seq_one_letter_code
_entity_poly.pdbx_strand_id
1 'polypeptide(L)'
;MGAGVCPCLVARFELAVWPMEGFMQQEKTSVAPNDLIEAGLPFVEGLARRMAASMPNSIDIGDLVQDGMIGLIDAARRFDAHRGIKFETFAQRRVRGAMIDALRRDAWPRGIRRIRRELESARMTLRRELGGEPSLAELAQHMGSDETRLGRTIVRIHTIESTSPLATLDTVNGTGLPPVLLPSKPEAPDQVFESVEIKKRIREAIGSLPLR
;
A
#
# COMPACT_ATOMS: atom_id res chain seq x y z
N MET A 1 20.01 -22.40 -26.12
CA MET A 1 18.63 -22.73 -26.55
C MET A 1 18.16 -23.87 -25.65
N GLY A 2 17.17 -23.78 -24.79
CA GLY A 2 16.32 -22.71 -24.27
C GLY A 2 15.77 -23.29 -22.96
N ALA A 3 15.76 -22.49 -21.90
CA ALA A 3 15.34 -22.90 -20.57
C ALA A 3 13.83 -23.18 -20.52
N GLY A 4 13.44 -24.35 -20.02
CA GLY A 4 12.08 -24.65 -19.57
C GLY A 4 12.07 -24.68 -18.06
N VAL A 5 11.63 -23.58 -17.43
CA VAL A 5 11.59 -23.41 -15.98
C VAL A 5 10.40 -24.19 -15.40
N CYS A 6 10.67 -24.92 -14.32
CA CYS A 6 9.73 -25.69 -13.51
C CYS A 6 8.60 -24.82 -12.91
N PRO A 7 7.40 -25.41 -12.72
CA PRO A 7 6.27 -24.79 -12.05
C PRO A 7 6.36 -25.05 -10.55
N CYS A 8 6.38 -24.01 -9.70
CA CYS A 8 5.97 -24.09 -8.28
C CYS A 8 6.00 -22.68 -7.62
N LEU A 9 4.99 -22.42 -6.80
CA LEU A 9 4.80 -21.27 -5.90
C LEU A 9 4.38 -19.92 -6.52
N VAL A 10 3.11 -19.83 -6.91
CA VAL A 10 2.35 -18.61 -6.64
C VAL A 10 1.66 -18.81 -5.29
N ALA A 11 2.14 -18.07 -4.29
CA ALA A 11 1.60 -18.09 -2.94
C ALA A 11 0.11 -17.71 -2.93
N ARG A 12 -0.62 -18.49 -2.14
CA ARG A 12 -2.08 -18.51 -2.00
C ARG A 12 -2.56 -17.16 -1.46
N PHE A 13 -3.21 -16.41 -2.34
CA PHE A 13 -3.84 -15.13 -2.07
C PHE A 13 -5.24 -15.40 -1.49
N GLU A 14 -5.33 -15.50 -0.16
CA GLU A 14 -6.62 -15.61 0.54
C GLU A 14 -7.20 -14.20 0.74
N LEU A 15 -7.65 -13.62 -0.37
CA LEU A 15 -8.48 -12.41 -0.37
C LEU A 15 -9.87 -12.77 0.13
N ALA A 16 -10.38 -11.94 1.04
CA ALA A 16 -11.77 -11.92 1.47
C ALA A 16 -12.71 -12.15 0.27
N VAL A 17 -13.35 -13.31 0.29
CA VAL A 17 -14.22 -13.84 -0.72
C VAL A 17 -15.43 -12.93 -0.86
N TRP A 18 -15.52 -12.22 -1.99
CA TRP A 18 -16.79 -11.80 -2.55
C TRP A 18 -17.68 -13.04 -2.68
N PRO A 19 -18.94 -13.06 -2.24
CA PRO A 19 -19.80 -14.23 -2.43
C PRO A 19 -19.94 -14.46 -3.94
N MET A 20 -19.25 -15.50 -4.39
CA MET A 20 -18.94 -15.83 -5.78
C MET A 20 -19.90 -16.94 -6.24
N GLU A 21 -21.20 -16.67 -6.19
CA GLU A 21 -22.22 -17.57 -6.76
C GLU A 21 -23.19 -16.72 -7.59
N GLY A 22 -22.96 -16.69 -8.91
CA GLY A 22 -23.95 -16.16 -9.85
C GLY A 22 -23.44 -15.29 -10.99
N PHE A 23 -22.22 -15.43 -11.49
CA PHE A 23 -21.83 -14.86 -12.79
C PHE A 23 -20.90 -15.79 -13.56
N MET A 24 -21.36 -17.03 -13.79
CA MET A 24 -20.90 -17.82 -14.93
C MET A 24 -21.97 -17.75 -16.02
N GLN A 25 -21.50 -17.46 -17.24
CA GLN A 25 -22.23 -17.09 -18.45
C GLN A 25 -22.91 -15.72 -18.37
N GLN A 26 -22.44 -14.78 -19.19
CA GLN A 26 -23.31 -14.07 -20.14
C GLN A 26 -22.48 -13.57 -21.32
N GLU A 27 -22.92 -14.00 -22.50
CA GLU A 27 -22.48 -13.57 -23.82
C GLU A 27 -22.74 -12.06 -24.04
N LYS A 28 -21.85 -11.46 -24.84
CA LYS A 28 -22.01 -10.22 -25.62
C LYS A 28 -23.24 -9.36 -25.29
N THR A 29 -23.20 -8.65 -24.17
CA THR A 29 -24.13 -7.55 -23.92
C THR A 29 -23.30 -6.42 -23.32
N SER A 30 -23.41 -5.22 -23.89
CA SER A 30 -22.85 -4.01 -23.28
C SER A 30 -23.44 -3.86 -21.88
N VAL A 31 -22.69 -4.27 -20.85
CA VAL A 31 -23.16 -4.16 -19.46
C VAL A 31 -23.48 -2.69 -19.21
N ALA A 32 -24.72 -2.41 -18.77
CA ALA A 32 -25.12 -1.04 -18.55
C ALA A 32 -24.24 -0.45 -17.43
N PRO A 33 -23.75 0.80 -17.56
CA PRO A 33 -22.95 1.42 -16.51
C PRO A 33 -23.66 1.42 -15.14
N ASN A 34 -24.99 1.45 -15.12
CA ASN A 34 -25.79 1.44 -13.90
C ASN A 34 -25.65 0.12 -13.12
N ASP A 35 -25.69 -1.02 -13.81
CA ASP A 35 -25.55 -2.34 -13.19
C ASP A 35 -24.17 -2.50 -12.54
N LEU A 36 -23.12 -1.98 -13.19
CA LEU A 36 -21.76 -1.96 -12.63
C LEU A 36 -21.64 -1.07 -11.40
N ILE A 37 -22.39 0.03 -11.35
CA ILE A 37 -22.40 0.94 -10.19
C ILE A 37 -23.11 0.28 -9.02
N GLU A 38 -24.29 -0.31 -9.24
CA GLU A 38 -25.07 -0.98 -8.20
C GLU A 38 -24.29 -2.15 -7.59
N ALA A 39 -23.68 -2.99 -8.43
CA ALA A 39 -22.82 -4.08 -7.97
C ALA A 39 -21.56 -3.56 -7.23
N GLY A 40 -21.05 -2.39 -7.58
CA GLY A 40 -19.83 -1.82 -7.00
C GLY A 40 -20.01 -1.12 -5.64
N LEU A 41 -21.24 -0.87 -5.18
CA LEU A 41 -21.53 -0.18 -3.91
C LEU A 41 -20.80 -0.78 -2.68
N PRO A 42 -20.97 -2.07 -2.33
CA PRO A 42 -20.32 -2.65 -1.15
C PRO A 42 -18.80 -2.66 -1.26
N PHE A 43 -18.27 -2.72 -2.49
CA PHE A 43 -16.84 -2.62 -2.75
C PHE A 43 -16.28 -1.25 -2.38
N VAL A 44 -16.99 -0.16 -2.72
CA VAL A 44 -16.59 1.21 -2.36
C VAL A 44 -16.61 1.39 -0.84
N GLU A 45 -17.65 0.91 -0.15
CA GLU A 45 -17.73 0.98 1.31
C GLU A 45 -16.57 0.23 1.99
N GLY A 46 -16.29 -1.00 1.54
CA GLY A 46 -15.18 -1.78 2.08
C GLY A 46 -13.83 -1.10 1.86
N LEU A 47 -13.64 -0.41 0.72
CA LEU A 47 -12.43 0.34 0.44
C LEU A 47 -12.32 1.61 1.30
N ALA A 48 -13.41 2.35 1.47
CA ALA A 48 -13.47 3.54 2.31
C ALA A 48 -13.15 3.21 3.78
N ARG A 49 -13.75 2.14 4.33
CA ARG A 49 -13.48 1.68 5.70
C ARG A 49 -12.01 1.32 5.92
N ARG A 50 -11.39 0.57 4.99
CA ARG A 50 -9.96 0.25 5.05
C ARG A 50 -9.08 1.50 4.99
N MET A 51 -9.45 2.46 4.15
CA MET A 51 -8.72 3.74 4.06
C MET A 51 -8.84 4.53 5.36
N ALA A 52 -10.06 4.69 5.89
CA ALA A 52 -10.33 5.38 7.14
C ALA A 52 -9.58 4.78 8.34
N ALA A 53 -9.45 3.44 8.41
CA ALA A 53 -8.68 2.76 9.45
C ALA A 53 -7.20 3.20 9.50
N SER A 54 -6.63 3.59 8.35
CA SER A 54 -5.27 4.12 8.27
C SER A 54 -5.18 5.62 8.57
N MET A 55 -6.30 6.35 8.62
CA MET A 55 -6.36 7.80 8.76
C MET A 55 -6.67 8.23 10.21
N PRO A 56 -6.54 9.52 10.57
CA PRO A 56 -7.02 10.01 11.86
C PRO A 56 -8.55 10.02 11.94
N ASN A 57 -9.08 9.93 13.17
CA ASN A 57 -10.52 9.93 13.47
C ASN A 57 -11.28 11.19 13.02
N SER A 58 -10.59 12.22 12.53
CA SER A 58 -11.20 13.44 12.00
C SER A 58 -11.73 13.28 10.58
N ILE A 59 -11.43 12.18 9.89
CA ILE A 59 -11.94 11.89 8.55
C ILE A 59 -13.19 11.04 8.67
N ASP A 60 -14.29 11.49 8.06
CA ASP A 60 -15.53 10.73 7.99
C ASP A 60 -15.45 9.64 6.91
N ILE A 61 -15.93 8.44 7.24
CA ILE A 61 -16.10 7.34 6.31
C ILE A 61 -17.17 7.69 5.28
N GLY A 62 -18.23 8.41 5.67
CA GLY A 62 -19.31 8.82 4.77
C GLY A 62 -18.79 9.67 3.61
N ASP A 63 -17.92 10.65 3.90
CA ASP A 63 -17.29 11.49 2.90
C ASP A 63 -16.43 10.66 1.93
N LEU A 64 -15.60 9.76 2.47
CA LEU A 64 -14.78 8.85 1.64
C LEU A 64 -15.63 7.96 0.74
N VAL A 65 -16.77 7.46 1.23
CA VAL A 65 -17.70 6.68 0.40
C VAL A 65 -18.23 7.55 -0.73
N GLN A 66 -18.67 8.78 -0.46
CA GLN A 66 -19.17 9.69 -1.49
C GLN A 66 -18.12 9.98 -2.57
N ASP A 67 -16.90 10.31 -2.18
CA ASP A 67 -15.79 10.53 -3.12
C ASP A 67 -15.44 9.27 -3.91
N GLY A 68 -15.47 8.12 -3.24
CA GLY A 68 -15.29 6.81 -3.86
C GLY A 68 -16.35 6.51 -4.92
N MET A 69 -17.61 6.86 -4.66
CA MET A 69 -18.72 6.66 -5.59
C MET A 69 -18.55 7.48 -6.86
N ILE A 70 -18.05 8.72 -6.77
CA ILE A 70 -17.70 9.52 -7.94
C ILE A 70 -16.65 8.79 -8.80
N GLY A 71 -15.64 8.21 -8.16
CA GLY A 71 -14.62 7.39 -8.82
C GLY A 71 -15.19 6.12 -9.47
N LEU A 72 -16.17 5.47 -8.83
CA LEU A 72 -16.84 4.29 -9.37
C LEU A 72 -17.67 4.63 -10.61
N ILE A 73 -18.41 5.73 -10.58
CA ILE A 73 -19.21 6.20 -11.72
C ILE A 73 -18.30 6.50 -12.93
N ASP A 74 -17.17 7.19 -12.72
CA ASP A 74 -16.21 7.43 -13.79
C ASP A 74 -15.56 6.13 -14.30
N ALA A 75 -15.33 5.16 -13.40
CA ALA A 75 -14.83 3.85 -13.79
C ALA A 75 -15.84 3.07 -14.64
N ALA A 76 -17.11 3.01 -14.23
CA ALA A 76 -18.18 2.34 -14.97
C ALA A 76 -18.36 2.93 -16.38
N ARG A 77 -18.26 4.26 -16.52
CA ARG A 77 -18.36 4.94 -17.82
C ARG A 77 -17.19 4.67 -18.76
N ARG A 78 -15.99 4.42 -18.22
CA ARG A 78 -14.75 4.27 -19.00
C ARG A 78 -14.26 2.84 -19.10
N PHE A 79 -14.96 1.90 -18.49
CA PHE A 79 -14.59 0.50 -18.51
C PHE A 79 -14.81 -0.09 -19.90
N ASP A 80 -13.84 -0.89 -20.33
CA ASP A 80 -13.85 -1.55 -21.63
C ASP A 80 -13.51 -3.02 -21.41
N ALA A 81 -14.54 -3.87 -21.56
CA ALA A 81 -14.44 -5.31 -21.35
C ALA A 81 -13.52 -6.01 -22.36
N HIS A 82 -13.27 -5.40 -23.53
CA HIS A 82 -12.40 -5.97 -24.56
C HIS A 82 -10.92 -6.00 -24.15
N ARG A 83 -10.55 -5.27 -23.10
CA ARG A 83 -9.17 -5.23 -22.58
C ARG A 83 -8.78 -6.46 -21.77
N GLY A 84 -9.70 -7.39 -21.53
CA GLY A 84 -9.42 -8.65 -20.82
C GLY A 84 -9.11 -8.47 -19.32
N ILE A 85 -9.40 -7.31 -18.75
CA ILE A 85 -9.27 -7.03 -17.31
C ILE A 85 -10.63 -7.07 -16.64
N LYS A 86 -10.69 -7.60 -15.41
CA LYS A 86 -11.90 -7.55 -14.60
C LYS A 86 -12.23 -6.11 -14.24
N PHE A 87 -13.53 -5.78 -14.22
CA PHE A 87 -14.01 -4.44 -13.83
C PHE A 87 -13.51 -4.05 -12.44
N GLU A 88 -13.55 -4.97 -11.48
CA GLU A 88 -13.08 -4.77 -10.09
C GLU A 88 -11.65 -4.23 -10.04
N THR A 89 -10.73 -4.83 -10.80
CA THR A 89 -9.32 -4.44 -10.84
C THR A 89 -9.17 -3.02 -11.41
N PHE A 90 -9.96 -2.68 -12.43
CA PHE A 90 -9.97 -1.34 -13.01
C PHE A 90 -10.58 -0.31 -12.05
N ALA A 91 -11.77 -0.60 -11.51
CA ALA A 91 -12.52 0.26 -10.63
C ALA A 91 -11.78 0.54 -9.33
N GLN A 92 -11.12 -0.46 -8.74
CA GLN A 92 -10.36 -0.29 -7.50
C GLN A 92 -9.34 0.85 -7.58
N ARG A 93 -8.60 0.94 -8.68
CA ARG A 93 -7.61 2.00 -8.89
C ARG A 93 -8.27 3.38 -8.98
N ARG A 94 -9.42 3.47 -9.66
CA ARG A 94 -10.14 4.73 -9.87
C ARG A 94 -10.83 5.23 -8.60
N VAL A 95 -11.53 4.34 -7.91
CA VAL A 95 -12.22 4.62 -6.64
C VAL A 95 -11.21 5.07 -5.59
N ARG A 96 -10.10 4.34 -5.42
CA ARG A 96 -9.04 4.73 -4.47
C ARG A 96 -8.45 6.10 -4.81
N GLY A 97 -8.15 6.35 -6.09
CA GLY A 97 -7.62 7.63 -6.55
C GLY A 97 -8.56 8.79 -6.23
N ALA A 98 -9.85 8.64 -6.49
CA ALA A 98 -10.86 9.66 -6.19
C ALA A 98 -10.90 10.03 -4.69
N MET A 99 -10.89 9.03 -3.81
CA MET A 99 -10.83 9.24 -2.36
C MET A 99 -9.55 10.00 -1.93
N ILE A 100 -8.38 9.59 -2.44
CA ILE A 100 -7.11 10.26 -2.11
C ILE A 100 -7.10 11.69 -2.62
N ASP A 101 -7.59 11.92 -3.84
CA ASP A 101 -7.64 13.26 -4.42
C ASP A 101 -8.58 14.19 -3.65
N ALA A 102 -9.67 13.66 -3.08
CA ALA A 102 -10.53 14.42 -2.18
C ALA A 102 -9.82 14.77 -0.86
N LEU A 103 -9.11 13.80 -0.26
CA LEU A 103 -8.29 14.04 0.94
C LEU A 103 -7.22 15.12 0.74
N ARG A 104 -6.69 15.26 -0.48
CA ARG A 104 -5.74 16.32 -0.84
C ARG A 104 -6.36 17.70 -0.92
N ARG A 105 -7.60 17.80 -1.43
CA ARG A 105 -8.30 19.07 -1.62
C ARG A 105 -8.71 19.66 -0.27
N ASP A 106 -9.49 18.90 0.50
CA ASP A 106 -10.27 19.48 1.60
C ASP A 106 -9.91 18.92 2.99
N ALA A 107 -9.44 17.68 3.07
CA ALA A 107 -9.46 16.94 4.33
C ALA A 107 -8.13 16.90 5.10
N TRP A 108 -7.10 17.69 4.77
CA TRP A 108 -5.87 17.66 5.55
C TRP A 108 -6.11 18.30 6.93
N PRO A 109 -6.18 17.52 8.03
CA PRO A 109 -6.48 18.09 9.34
C PRO A 109 -5.32 19.01 9.70
N ARG A 110 -5.62 20.19 10.26
CA ARG A 110 -4.60 21.21 10.58
C ARG A 110 -3.40 20.62 11.35
N GLY A 111 -3.66 19.64 12.21
CA GLY A 111 -2.64 18.88 12.95
C GLY A 111 -1.67 18.09 12.06
N ILE A 112 -2.14 17.37 11.03
CA ILE A 112 -1.22 16.62 10.14
C ILE A 112 -0.37 17.61 9.33
N ARG A 113 -0.90 18.77 8.90
CA ARG A 113 -0.11 19.75 8.12
C ARG A 113 1.08 20.25 8.93
N ARG A 114 0.84 20.50 10.23
CA ARG A 114 1.87 20.91 11.17
C ARG A 114 2.90 19.81 11.37
N ILE A 115 2.45 18.59 11.71
CA ILE A 115 3.36 17.45 11.93
C ILE A 115 4.19 17.16 10.69
N ARG A 116 3.62 17.27 9.48
CA ARG A 116 4.38 17.12 8.23
C ARG A 116 5.53 18.13 8.14
N ARG A 117 5.28 19.41 8.42
CA ARG A 117 6.31 20.45 8.35
C ARG A 117 7.40 20.22 9.40
N GLU A 118 6.99 19.85 10.62
CA GLU A 118 7.93 19.50 11.70
C GLU A 118 8.78 18.29 11.33
N LEU A 119 8.18 17.25 10.75
CA LEU A 119 8.89 16.06 10.26
C LEU A 119 9.92 16.42 9.18
N GLU A 120 9.54 17.22 8.18
CA GLU A 120 10.46 17.60 7.10
C GLU A 120 11.61 18.47 7.62
N SER A 121 11.32 19.39 8.57
CA SER A 121 12.34 20.18 9.24
C SER A 121 13.31 19.32 10.03
N ALA A 122 12.80 18.39 10.85
CA ALA A 122 13.61 17.47 11.64
C ALA A 122 14.51 16.61 10.73
N ARG A 123 13.93 16.09 9.64
CA ARG A 123 14.65 15.33 8.63
C ARG A 123 15.78 16.15 8.00
N MET A 124 15.53 17.39 7.61
CA MET A 124 16.55 18.25 7.00
C MET A 124 17.69 18.57 7.99
N THR A 125 17.37 18.83 9.26
CA THR A 125 18.37 19.08 10.31
C THR A 125 19.25 17.85 10.52
N LEU A 126 18.65 16.67 10.76
CA LEU A 126 19.40 15.44 11.00
C LEU A 126 20.23 15.02 9.78
N ARG A 127 19.74 15.22 8.55
CA ARG A 127 20.54 14.96 7.34
C ARG A 127 21.81 15.79 7.27
N ARG A 128 21.76 17.05 7.73
CA ARG A 128 22.92 17.94 7.78
C ARG A 128 23.92 17.52 8.86
N GLU A 129 23.44 17.04 10.00
CA GLU A 129 24.27 16.60 11.13
C GLU A 129 24.92 15.23 10.89
N LEU A 130 24.17 14.28 10.34
CA LEU A 130 24.60 12.89 10.14
C LEU A 130 25.29 12.66 8.78
N GLY A 131 25.14 13.58 7.83
CA GLY A 131 25.65 13.43 6.46
C GLY A 131 24.94 12.34 5.63
N GLY A 132 23.80 11.83 6.09
CA GLY A 132 23.04 10.74 5.48
C GLY A 132 21.55 10.81 5.81
N GLU A 133 20.76 9.87 5.30
CA GLU A 133 19.32 9.79 5.61
C GLU A 133 19.12 9.34 7.08
N PRO A 134 18.35 10.06 7.90
CA PRO A 134 18.12 9.65 9.28
C PRO A 134 17.21 8.42 9.36
N SER A 135 17.50 7.55 10.32
CA SER A 135 16.65 6.42 10.67
C SER A 135 15.34 6.88 11.36
N LEU A 136 14.34 6.00 11.37
CA LEU A 136 13.09 6.25 12.09
C LEU A 136 13.33 6.52 13.59
N ALA A 137 14.26 5.80 14.21
CA ALA A 137 14.61 5.95 15.63
C ALA A 137 15.19 7.34 15.92
N GLU A 138 16.11 7.82 15.09
CA GLU A 138 16.72 9.16 15.24
C GLU A 138 15.67 10.27 15.05
N LEU A 139 14.80 10.12 14.06
CA LEU A 139 13.69 11.05 13.83
C LEU A 139 12.70 11.06 15.01
N ALA A 140 12.34 9.89 15.53
CA ALA A 140 11.44 9.74 16.67
C ALA A 140 12.00 10.43 17.92
N GLN A 141 13.29 10.21 18.19
CA GLN A 141 14.00 10.85 19.29
C GLN A 141 14.05 12.38 19.14
N HIS A 142 14.38 12.88 17.94
CA HIS A 142 14.45 14.32 17.68
C HIS A 142 13.08 15.01 17.80
N MET A 143 12.01 14.33 17.40
CA MET A 143 10.63 14.86 17.49
C MET A 143 9.96 14.62 18.85
N GLY A 144 10.60 13.90 19.77
CA GLY A 144 10.00 13.52 21.06
C GLY A 144 8.76 12.64 20.91
N SER A 145 8.73 11.77 19.89
CA SER A 145 7.62 10.84 19.61
C SER A 145 8.10 9.39 19.74
N ASP A 146 7.16 8.49 20.02
CA ASP A 146 7.38 7.05 19.88
C ASP A 146 7.57 6.66 18.39
N GLU A 147 8.45 5.70 18.13
CA GLU A 147 8.76 5.20 16.77
C GLU A 147 7.54 4.62 16.06
N THR A 148 6.72 3.83 16.76
CA THR A 148 5.53 3.21 16.15
C THR A 148 4.50 4.27 15.78
N ARG A 149 4.33 5.27 16.66
CA ARG A 149 3.44 6.41 16.41
C ARG A 149 3.94 7.25 15.23
N LEU A 150 5.25 7.52 15.17
CA LEU A 150 5.85 8.29 14.10
C LEU A 150 5.72 7.54 12.77
N GLY A 151 6.04 6.25 12.73
CA GLY A 151 5.91 5.39 11.55
C GLY A 151 4.50 5.40 10.97
N ARG A 152 3.46 5.23 11.79
CA ARG A 152 2.05 5.34 11.35
C ARG A 152 1.74 6.72 10.75
N THR A 153 2.29 7.78 11.35
CA THR A 153 2.07 9.16 10.88
C THR A 153 2.75 9.42 9.54
N ILE A 154 3.95 8.88 9.34
CA ILE A 154 4.67 8.98 8.06
C ILE A 154 3.90 8.22 6.96
N VAL A 155 3.39 7.01 7.24
CA VAL A 155 2.57 6.25 6.29
C VAL A 155 1.30 7.02 5.90
N ARG A 156 0.64 7.67 6.86
CA ARG A 156 -0.54 8.54 6.61
C ARG A 156 -0.21 9.68 5.67
N ILE A 157 0.84 10.46 5.99
CA ILE A 157 1.29 11.59 5.17
C ILE A 157 1.62 11.10 3.76
N HIS A 158 2.37 10.00 3.65
CA HIS A 158 2.77 9.46 2.36
C HIS A 158 1.58 8.98 1.52
N THR A 159 0.58 8.34 2.13
CA THR A 159 -0.62 7.88 1.42
C THR A 159 -1.39 9.04 0.78
N ILE A 160 -1.47 10.19 1.47
CA ILE A 160 -2.12 11.39 0.96
C ILE A 160 -1.25 12.07 -0.12
N GLU A 161 0.07 12.15 0.07
CA GLU A 161 0.98 12.84 -0.86
C GLU A 161 1.32 12.06 -2.13
N SER A 162 1.14 10.74 -2.11
CA SER A 162 1.55 9.84 -3.19
C SER A 162 0.81 10.13 -4.50
N THR A 163 1.41 10.92 -5.39
CA THR A 163 0.84 11.31 -6.68
C THR A 163 0.51 10.12 -7.58
N SER A 164 1.12 8.95 -7.34
CA SER A 164 0.83 7.72 -8.06
C SER A 164 -0.30 6.92 -7.38
N PRO A 165 -1.40 6.61 -8.10
CA PRO A 165 -2.43 5.67 -7.62
C PRO A 165 -1.87 4.27 -7.33
N LEU A 166 -0.76 3.88 -7.97
CA LEU A 166 -0.10 2.59 -7.78
C LEU A 166 0.69 2.52 -6.47
N ALA A 167 1.33 3.62 -6.05
CA ALA A 167 2.11 3.65 -4.81
C ALA A 167 1.24 3.39 -3.56
N THR A 168 -0.04 3.73 -3.60
CA THR A 168 -1.00 3.49 -2.51
C THR A 168 -1.61 2.09 -2.49
N LEU A 169 -1.42 1.29 -3.55
CA LEU A 169 -1.70 -0.15 -3.53
C LEU A 169 -0.65 -0.90 -2.69
N ASP A 170 0.57 -0.41 -2.72
CA ASP A 170 1.74 -1.03 -2.13
C ASP A 170 2.01 -0.62 -0.67
N THR A 171 1.37 0.43 -0.15
CA THR A 171 1.49 0.80 1.27
C THR A 171 0.81 -0.21 2.21
N VAL A 172 -0.14 -1.01 1.69
CA VAL A 172 -0.75 -2.13 2.43
C VAL A 172 0.16 -3.37 2.44
N ASN A 173 1.06 -3.50 1.45
CA ASN A 173 1.94 -4.66 1.25
C ASN A 173 3.42 -4.39 1.58
N GLY A 174 3.76 -3.21 2.11
CA GLY A 174 5.13 -2.85 2.52
C GLY A 174 6.12 -2.57 1.39
N THR A 175 5.70 -2.62 0.13
CA THR A 175 6.56 -2.37 -1.05
C THR A 175 6.64 -0.88 -1.44
N GLY A 176 5.78 -0.03 -0.87
CA GLY A 176 5.76 1.43 -1.06
C GLY A 176 6.11 2.20 0.20
N LEU A 177 7.08 1.72 0.99
CA LEU A 177 7.49 2.41 2.21
C LEU A 177 8.26 3.71 1.88
N PRO A 178 7.93 4.83 2.55
CA PRO A 178 8.70 6.05 2.48
C PRO A 178 10.20 5.80 2.69
N PRO A 179 11.10 6.55 2.02
CA PRO A 179 12.56 6.39 2.18
C PRO A 179 13.07 6.41 3.62
N VAL A 180 12.36 7.10 4.52
CA VAL A 180 12.66 7.17 5.96
C VAL A 180 12.38 5.86 6.71
N LEU A 181 11.49 5.01 6.18
CA LEU A 181 11.21 3.68 6.73
C LEU A 181 12.09 2.59 6.09
N LEU A 182 12.95 2.95 5.15
CA LEU A 182 13.99 2.09 4.65
C LEU A 182 15.24 2.28 5.51
N PRO A 183 15.96 1.21 5.86
CA PRO A 183 17.20 1.32 6.61
C PRO A 183 18.18 2.23 5.85
N SER A 184 18.68 3.26 6.54
CA SER A 184 19.53 4.34 6.01
C SER A 184 20.86 3.87 5.43
N LYS A 185 21.29 2.65 5.80
CA LYS A 185 22.45 1.97 5.25
C LYS A 185 22.01 0.60 4.74
N PRO A 186 22.12 0.28 3.43
CA PRO A 186 22.04 -1.11 3.02
C PRO A 186 23.11 -1.90 3.78
N GLU A 187 22.80 -3.12 4.20
CA GLU A 187 23.80 -4.00 4.81
C GLU A 187 25.04 -4.04 3.91
N ALA A 188 26.20 -3.83 4.52
CA ALA A 188 27.43 -3.79 3.75
C ALA A 188 27.68 -5.18 3.11
N PRO A 189 28.29 -5.25 1.91
CA PRO A 189 28.38 -6.52 1.16
C PRO A 189 29.06 -7.66 1.94
N ASP A 190 29.97 -7.31 2.84
CA ASP A 190 30.61 -8.18 3.82
C ASP A 190 29.61 -8.78 4.81
N GLN A 191 28.72 -7.97 5.40
CA GLN A 191 27.69 -8.44 6.34
C GLN A 191 26.66 -9.36 5.66
N VAL A 192 26.27 -9.02 4.43
CA VAL A 192 25.39 -9.87 3.63
C VAL A 192 26.06 -11.23 3.39
N PHE A 193 27.34 -11.22 2.99
CA PHE A 193 28.11 -12.44 2.77
C PHE A 193 28.27 -13.27 4.06
N GLU A 194 28.59 -12.64 5.19
CA GLU A 194 28.69 -13.30 6.49
C GLU A 194 27.39 -14.01 6.88
N SER A 195 26.24 -13.35 6.73
CA SER A 195 24.94 -13.94 7.08
C SER A 195 24.60 -15.17 6.22
N VAL A 196 24.97 -15.14 4.93
CA VAL A 196 24.77 -16.24 3.99
C VAL A 196 25.70 -17.40 4.30
N GLU A 197 26.98 -17.11 4.58
CA GLU A 197 28.02 -18.07 4.94
C GLU A 197 27.68 -18.79 6.26
N ILE A 198 27.24 -18.04 7.29
CA ILE A 198 26.83 -18.59 8.59
C ILE A 198 25.64 -19.56 8.40
N LYS A 199 24.60 -19.14 7.65
CA LYS A 199 23.45 -20.01 7.36
C LYS A 199 23.87 -21.29 6.63
N LYS A 200 24.82 -21.19 5.71
CA LYS A 200 25.35 -22.35 4.96
C LYS A 200 26.08 -23.31 5.90
N ARG A 201 26.98 -22.81 6.74
CA ARG A 201 27.73 -23.62 7.71
C ARG A 201 26.82 -24.29 8.74
N ILE A 202 25.83 -23.57 9.26
CA ILE A 202 24.84 -24.15 10.18
C ILE A 202 24.06 -25.28 9.49
N ARG A 203 23.64 -25.08 8.24
CA ARG A 203 22.93 -26.12 7.47
C ARG A 203 23.80 -27.36 7.25
N GLU A 204 25.06 -27.19 6.89
CA GLU A 204 26.02 -28.28 6.73
C GLU A 204 26.24 -29.02 8.05
N ALA A 205 26.41 -28.29 9.16
CA ALA A 205 26.57 -28.87 10.50
C ALA A 205 25.33 -29.66 10.93
N ILE A 206 24.12 -29.13 10.71
CA ILE A 206 22.87 -29.84 10.99
C ILE A 206 22.75 -31.11 10.13
N GLY A 207 23.13 -31.05 8.85
CA GLY A 207 23.10 -32.21 7.96
C GLY A 207 24.11 -33.30 8.34
N SER A 208 25.18 -32.96 9.07
CA SER A 208 26.17 -33.91 9.57
C SER A 208 25.74 -34.64 10.85
N LEU A 209 24.64 -34.24 11.48
CA LEU A 209 24.13 -34.90 12.67
C LEU A 209 23.52 -36.26 12.32
N PRO A 210 23.76 -37.31 13.13
CA PRO A 210 23.11 -38.59 12.94
C PRO A 210 21.59 -38.43 13.08
N LEU A 211 20.86 -38.96 12.11
CA LEU A 211 19.40 -39.02 12.15
C LEU A 211 18.97 -39.82 13.39
N ARG A 212 18.18 -39.19 14.26
CA ARG A 212 17.44 -39.86 15.33
C ARG A 212 16.04 -40.17 14.86
#